data_AF-A0A843IMJ6-F1
#
_entry.id   AF-A0A843IMJ6-F1
#
_cell.length_a   1.000
_cell.length_b   1.000
_cell.length_c   1.000
_cell.angle_alpha   90.00
_cell.angle_beta   90.00
_cell.angle_gamma   90.00
#
_symmetry.space_group_name_H-M   'P 1'
#
loop_
_entity.id
_entity.type
_entity.pdbx_description
1 polymer ?
#
loop_
_entity_poly.entity_id
_entity_poly.type
_entity_poly.pdbx_seq_one_letter_code
_entity_poly.pdbx_strand_id
1 'polypeptide(L)'
;MFKFTLSEIRDLIIAFIVISLCFAIANVGRDANAILSILPIIMVGVGAGFILHELGHKFISMKYGYWAEFKLWPQGLIFALVTSFFGFVFAAPGAVYTYANYMTDEINGKISIAGPIVNIILALVFLGIATAVYPSAFTSETSVLIYIICSAGYSINSFLAVFNLLPIGNLDGSKVFTWNIGIWIATIAIAGILTAASMTIGVEGIVRLILGF
;
A
#
# COMPACT_ATOMS: atom_id res chain seq x y z
N MET A 1 -14.88 7.37 -20.14
CA MET A 1 -13.75 6.56 -20.66
C MET A 1 -12.55 6.83 -19.76
N PHE A 2 -12.04 5.81 -19.06
CA PHE A 2 -10.82 5.95 -18.26
C PHE A 2 -9.68 6.34 -19.20
N LYS A 3 -9.08 7.50 -18.99
CA LYS A 3 -7.94 7.96 -19.80
C LYS A 3 -6.72 8.06 -18.88
N PHE A 4 -5.61 7.54 -19.37
CA PHE A 4 -4.30 7.71 -18.76
C PHE A 4 -3.47 8.60 -19.67
N THR A 5 -2.80 9.57 -19.10
CA THR A 5 -1.84 10.38 -19.83
C THR A 5 -0.48 9.66 -19.84
N LEU A 6 0.35 9.94 -20.83
CA LEU A 6 1.71 9.40 -20.86
C LEU A 6 2.55 9.88 -19.67
N SER A 7 2.31 11.11 -19.21
CA SER A 7 2.91 11.67 -18.00
C SER A 7 2.53 10.87 -16.76
N GLU A 8 1.26 10.52 -16.61
CA GLU A 8 0.76 9.75 -15.47
C GLU A 8 1.37 8.35 -15.40
N ILE A 9 1.44 7.64 -16.54
CA ILE A 9 2.04 6.30 -16.60
C ILE A 9 3.52 6.38 -16.22
N ARG A 10 4.25 7.35 -16.77
CA ARG A 10 5.66 7.58 -16.43
C ARG A 10 5.83 7.85 -14.94
N ASP A 11 5.01 8.74 -14.39
CA ASP A 11 5.09 9.15 -12.99
C ASP A 11 4.76 7.98 -12.04
N LEU A 12 3.75 7.17 -12.37
CA LEU A 12 3.41 5.93 -11.65
C LEU A 12 4.57 4.92 -11.69
N ILE A 13 5.21 4.72 -12.84
CA ILE A 13 6.34 3.78 -12.98
C ILE A 13 7.53 4.26 -12.15
N ILE A 14 7.88 5.55 -12.21
CA ILE A 14 8.99 6.11 -11.43
C ILE A 14 8.69 5.96 -9.93
N ALA A 15 7.50 6.36 -9.49
CA ALA A 15 7.08 6.21 -8.10
C ALA A 15 7.14 4.76 -7.64
N PHE A 16 6.62 3.83 -8.44
CA PHE A 16 6.64 2.40 -8.16
C PHE A 16 8.06 1.86 -7.95
N ILE A 17 8.99 2.16 -8.86
CA ILE A 17 10.37 1.69 -8.78
C ILE A 17 11.05 2.27 -7.54
N VAL A 18 10.91 3.58 -7.30
CA VAL A 18 11.58 4.25 -6.19
C VAL A 18 11.03 3.78 -4.84
N ILE A 19 9.71 3.67 -4.69
CA ILE A 19 9.10 3.18 -3.44
C ILE A 19 9.46 1.71 -3.19
N SER A 20 9.48 0.86 -4.23
CA SER A 20 9.92 -0.53 -4.08
C SER A 20 11.37 -0.62 -3.59
N LEU A 21 12.26 0.22 -4.12
CA LEU A 21 13.63 0.32 -3.65
C LEU A 21 13.71 0.82 -2.19
N CYS A 22 12.88 1.80 -1.82
CA CYS A 22 12.83 2.30 -0.43
C CYS A 22 12.43 1.19 0.54
N PHE A 23 11.39 0.40 0.22
CA PHE A 23 11.01 -0.73 1.05
C PHE A 23 12.10 -1.81 1.11
N ALA A 24 12.81 -2.09 0.00
CA ALA A 24 13.93 -3.02 0.02
C ALA A 24 15.04 -2.54 0.98
N ILE A 25 15.48 -1.29 0.87
CA ILE A 25 16.49 -0.70 1.76
C ILE A 25 16.03 -0.75 3.23
N ALA A 26 14.77 -0.40 3.50
CA ALA A 26 14.24 -0.40 4.87
C ALA A 26 14.22 -1.80 5.51
N ASN A 27 14.07 -2.88 4.71
CA ASN A 27 14.01 -4.25 5.22
C ASN A 27 15.39 -4.88 5.40
N VAL A 28 16.32 -4.68 4.46
CA VAL A 28 17.63 -5.36 4.46
C VAL A 28 18.83 -4.44 4.73
N GLY A 29 18.59 -3.14 4.91
CA GLY A 29 19.63 -2.16 5.16
C GLY A 29 20.39 -1.77 3.90
N ARG A 30 21.74 -1.74 3.99
CA ARG A 30 22.63 -1.21 2.93
C ARG A 30 23.35 -2.28 2.11
N ASP A 31 23.05 -3.57 2.34
CA ASP A 31 23.66 -4.66 1.58
C ASP A 31 23.04 -4.74 0.18
N ALA A 32 23.83 -4.39 -0.83
CA ALA A 32 23.40 -4.38 -2.23
C ALA A 32 22.94 -5.75 -2.73
N ASN A 33 23.56 -6.84 -2.27
CA ASN A 33 23.19 -8.19 -2.70
C ASN A 33 21.84 -8.59 -2.08
N ALA A 34 21.63 -8.27 -0.81
CA ALA A 34 20.36 -8.49 -0.13
C ALA A 34 19.23 -7.62 -0.72
N ILE A 35 19.53 -6.38 -1.11
CA ILE A 35 18.56 -5.51 -1.76
C ILE A 35 18.15 -6.12 -3.10
N LEU A 36 19.12 -6.54 -3.92
CA LEU A 36 18.84 -7.09 -5.25
C LEU A 36 18.02 -8.39 -5.17
N SER A 37 18.23 -9.22 -4.16
CA SER A 37 17.49 -10.47 -3.98
C SER A 37 16.05 -10.26 -3.52
N ILE A 38 15.79 -9.28 -2.64
CA ILE A 38 14.43 -9.01 -2.13
C ILE A 38 13.62 -8.08 -3.02
N LEU A 39 14.27 -7.29 -3.89
CA LEU A 39 13.60 -6.27 -4.70
C LEU A 39 12.45 -6.86 -5.56
N PRO A 40 12.60 -7.99 -6.29
CA PRO A 40 11.50 -8.56 -7.05
C PRO A 40 10.29 -8.95 -6.19
N ILE A 41 10.55 -9.45 -4.98
CA ILE A 41 9.52 -9.84 -4.00
C ILE A 41 8.74 -8.60 -3.54
N ILE A 42 9.47 -7.54 -3.17
CA ILE A 42 8.89 -6.27 -2.74
C ILE A 42 8.14 -5.57 -3.87
N MET A 43 8.66 -5.62 -5.09
CA MET A 43 8.00 -5.04 -6.26
C MET A 43 6.60 -5.65 -6.50
N VAL A 44 6.38 -6.92 -6.18
CA VAL A 44 5.03 -7.51 -6.28
C VAL A 44 4.11 -6.94 -5.19
N GLY A 45 4.57 -6.93 -3.94
CA GLY A 45 3.76 -6.43 -2.80
C GLY A 45 3.48 -4.93 -2.86
N VAL A 46 4.52 -4.13 -3.08
CA VAL A 46 4.46 -2.66 -3.23
C VAL A 46 3.80 -2.27 -4.53
N GLY A 47 4.13 -2.93 -5.64
CA GLY A 47 3.58 -2.58 -6.95
C GLY A 47 2.08 -2.77 -7.01
N ALA A 48 1.59 -3.92 -6.55
CA ALA A 48 0.17 -4.13 -6.41
C ALA A 48 -0.45 -3.11 -5.43
N GLY A 49 0.17 -2.92 -4.26
CA GLY A 49 -0.35 -2.01 -3.24
C GLY A 49 -0.46 -0.57 -3.69
N PHE A 50 0.67 0.06 -3.98
CA PHE A 50 0.75 1.46 -4.38
C PHE A 50 -0.01 1.75 -5.68
N ILE A 51 0.16 0.96 -6.74
CA ILE A 51 -0.48 1.27 -8.02
C ILE A 51 -1.99 1.12 -7.89
N LEU A 52 -2.48 0.04 -7.29
CA LEU A 52 -3.93 -0.16 -7.14
C LEU A 52 -4.54 0.84 -6.15
N HIS A 53 -3.78 1.30 -5.15
CA HIS A 53 -4.18 2.38 -4.24
C HIS A 53 -4.51 3.67 -5.01
N GLU A 54 -3.54 4.17 -5.78
CA GLU A 54 -3.71 5.40 -6.58
C GLU A 54 -4.82 5.22 -7.63
N LEU A 55 -4.88 4.05 -8.25
CA LEU A 55 -5.98 3.72 -9.16
C LEU A 55 -7.34 3.72 -8.44
N GLY A 56 -7.40 3.28 -7.19
CA GLY A 56 -8.60 3.33 -6.35
C GLY A 56 -9.14 4.76 -6.22
N HIS A 57 -8.28 5.72 -5.87
CA HIS A 57 -8.66 7.14 -5.84
C HIS A 57 -9.18 7.60 -7.21
N LYS A 58 -8.41 7.32 -8.27
CA LYS A 58 -8.76 7.73 -9.63
C LYS A 58 -10.10 7.17 -10.08
N PHE A 59 -10.36 5.88 -9.82
CA PHE A 59 -11.60 5.22 -10.21
C PHE A 59 -12.81 5.83 -9.50
N ILE A 60 -12.71 6.12 -8.20
CA ILE A 60 -13.80 6.76 -7.48
C ILE A 60 -13.99 8.21 -7.93
N SER A 61 -12.91 8.98 -8.15
CA SER A 61 -13.02 10.33 -8.71
C SER A 61 -13.73 10.35 -10.06
N MET A 62 -13.37 9.45 -10.97
CA MET A 62 -14.01 9.34 -12.28
C MET A 62 -15.45 8.84 -12.20
N LYS A 63 -15.79 8.00 -11.22
CA LYS A 63 -17.18 7.58 -10.95
C LYS A 63 -18.07 8.77 -10.56
N TYR A 64 -17.51 9.76 -9.86
CA TYR A 64 -18.20 11.01 -9.53
C TYR A 64 -18.16 12.05 -10.66
N GLY A 65 -17.62 11.71 -11.83
CA GLY A 65 -17.58 12.58 -13.01
C GLY A 65 -16.40 13.55 -13.03
N TYR A 66 -15.45 13.43 -12.11
CA TYR A 66 -14.27 14.28 -12.07
C TYR A 66 -13.13 13.72 -12.91
N TRP A 67 -12.38 14.61 -13.54
CA TRP A 67 -11.11 14.26 -14.13
C TRP A 67 -10.08 14.03 -13.02
N ALA A 68 -9.28 12.97 -13.14
CA ALA A 68 -8.29 12.61 -12.14
C ALA A 68 -7.00 12.10 -12.80
N GLU A 69 -5.85 12.53 -12.30
CA GLU A 69 -4.53 12.19 -12.83
C GLU A 69 -3.52 12.06 -11.68
N PHE A 70 -2.78 10.94 -11.63
CA PHE A 70 -1.64 10.81 -10.72
C PHE A 70 -0.49 11.72 -11.16
N LYS A 71 0.05 12.49 -10.22
CA LYS A 71 1.29 13.26 -10.41
C LYS A 71 2.29 12.92 -9.33
N LEU A 72 3.51 12.66 -9.76
CA LEU A 72 4.62 12.36 -8.86
C LEU A 72 5.10 13.62 -8.14
N TRP A 73 5.47 13.45 -6.87
CA TRP A 73 6.07 14.47 -6.04
C TRP A 73 7.55 14.14 -5.78
N PRO A 74 8.49 14.77 -6.51
CA PRO A 74 9.91 14.41 -6.44
C PRO A 74 10.51 14.52 -5.04
N GLN A 75 10.13 15.56 -4.29
CA GLN A 75 10.60 15.80 -2.93
C GLN A 75 10.12 14.71 -1.97
N GLY A 76 8.89 14.22 -2.17
CA GLY A 76 8.34 13.10 -1.40
C GLY A 76 9.09 11.80 -1.67
N LEU A 77 9.51 11.54 -2.91
CA LEU A 77 10.38 10.40 -3.24
C LEU A 77 11.77 10.50 -2.63
N ILE A 78 12.38 11.69 -2.65
CA ILE A 78 13.67 11.92 -2.00
C ILE A 78 13.53 11.69 -0.50
N PHE A 79 12.46 12.20 0.11
CA PHE A 79 12.21 12.01 1.53
C PHE A 79 11.97 10.53 1.88
N ALA A 80 11.17 9.81 1.09
CA ALA A 80 10.98 8.36 1.21
C ALA A 80 12.32 7.61 1.20
N LEU A 81 13.19 7.96 0.24
CA LEU A 81 14.51 7.35 0.10
C LEU A 81 15.44 7.68 1.28
N VAL A 82 15.42 8.91 1.80
CA VAL A 82 16.20 9.26 2.99
C VAL A 82 15.69 8.50 4.20
N THR A 83 14.37 8.46 4.41
CA THR A 83 13.78 7.76 5.56
C THR A 83 14.06 6.26 5.54
N SER A 84 14.10 5.63 4.35
CA SER A 84 14.32 4.19 4.24
C SER A 84 15.65 3.73 4.84
N PHE A 85 16.69 4.58 4.78
CA PHE A 85 17.98 4.30 5.42
C PHE A 85 17.92 4.30 6.97
N PHE A 86 16.85 4.83 7.55
CA PHE A 86 16.58 4.78 8.99
C PHE A 86 15.61 3.63 9.37
N GLY A 87 15.27 2.74 8.45
CA GLY A 87 14.42 1.58 8.70
C GLY A 87 12.91 1.85 8.64
N PHE A 88 12.49 3.02 8.16
CA PHE A 88 11.08 3.37 7.98
C PHE A 88 10.88 4.06 6.63
N VAL A 89 9.76 3.82 5.94
CA VAL A 89 9.48 4.46 4.64
C VAL A 89 8.34 5.45 4.80
N PHE A 90 8.64 6.74 4.69
CA PHE A 90 7.61 7.76 4.51
C PHE A 90 7.17 7.78 3.04
N ALA A 91 6.21 6.92 2.70
CA ALA A 91 5.75 6.73 1.33
C ALA A 91 4.78 7.84 0.90
N ALA A 92 5.31 8.99 0.47
CA ALA A 92 4.54 10.07 -0.15
C ALA A 92 5.03 10.33 -1.59
N PRO A 93 4.88 9.37 -2.53
CA PRO A 93 5.48 9.45 -3.86
C PRO A 93 4.81 10.47 -4.79
N GLY A 94 3.59 10.88 -4.48
CA GLY A 94 2.73 11.67 -5.35
C GLY A 94 1.31 11.65 -4.83
N ALA A 95 0.38 12.14 -5.63
CA ALA A 95 -1.05 12.05 -5.35
C ALA A 95 -1.86 12.05 -6.64
N VAL A 96 -3.05 11.43 -6.59
CA VAL A 96 -4.08 11.64 -7.62
C VAL A 96 -4.73 13.01 -7.44
N TYR A 97 -4.47 13.91 -8.38
CA TYR A 97 -5.13 15.20 -8.44
C TYR A 97 -6.51 15.04 -9.06
N THR A 98 -7.55 15.30 -8.28
CA THR A 98 -8.93 15.32 -8.75
C THR A 98 -9.34 16.75 -9.08
N TYR A 99 -9.65 17.02 -10.35
CA TYR A 99 -10.01 18.33 -10.84
C TYR A 99 -11.53 18.51 -10.77
N ALA A 100 -11.96 19.24 -9.75
CA ALA A 100 -13.37 19.55 -9.50
C ALA A 100 -13.55 21.05 -9.26
N ASN A 101 -14.58 21.64 -9.87
CA ASN A 101 -14.97 23.04 -9.59
C ASN A 101 -15.62 23.19 -8.21
N TYR A 102 -16.29 22.13 -7.74
CA TYR A 102 -16.90 22.03 -6.43
C TYR A 102 -16.82 20.58 -5.95
N MET A 103 -16.35 20.38 -4.73
CA MET A 103 -16.18 19.08 -4.09
C MET A 103 -16.74 19.15 -2.67
N THR A 104 -17.71 18.29 -2.35
CA THR A 104 -18.20 18.17 -0.97
C THR A 104 -17.24 17.31 -0.15
N ASP A 105 -17.23 17.51 1.18
CA ASP A 105 -16.45 16.67 2.09
C ASP A 105 -16.81 15.19 1.94
N GLU A 106 -18.08 14.87 1.66
CA GLU A 106 -18.51 13.50 1.40
C GLU A 106 -17.84 12.86 0.20
N ILE A 107 -17.79 13.56 -0.93
CA ILE A 107 -17.17 12.98 -2.12
C ILE A 107 -15.66 12.91 -1.94
N ASN A 108 -15.05 13.95 -1.36
CA ASN A 108 -13.63 13.97 -1.06
C ASN A 108 -13.23 12.83 -0.12
N GLY A 109 -13.99 12.60 0.95
CA GLY A 109 -13.79 11.49 1.88
C GLY A 109 -13.95 10.12 1.21
N LYS A 110 -14.93 9.95 0.33
CA LYS A 110 -15.10 8.70 -0.45
C LYS A 110 -13.98 8.44 -1.45
N ILE A 111 -13.44 9.49 -2.07
CA ILE A 111 -12.27 9.39 -2.94
C ILE A 111 -11.06 8.99 -2.10
N SER A 112 -10.79 9.70 -1.00
CA SER A 112 -9.65 9.43 -0.12
C SER A 112 -9.70 8.07 0.56
N ILE A 113 -10.86 7.54 0.93
CA ILE A 113 -10.90 6.20 1.55
C ILE A 113 -10.69 5.06 0.55
N ALA A 114 -10.83 5.32 -0.75
CA ALA A 114 -10.73 4.29 -1.79
C ALA A 114 -9.35 3.62 -1.81
N GLY A 115 -8.28 4.40 -1.74
CA GLY A 115 -6.90 3.90 -1.68
C GLY A 115 -6.67 2.98 -0.47
N PRO A 116 -6.89 3.45 0.78
CA PRO A 116 -6.75 2.61 1.96
C PRO A 116 -7.58 1.33 1.95
N ILE A 117 -8.81 1.37 1.41
CA ILE A 117 -9.64 0.16 1.24
C ILE A 117 -8.97 -0.84 0.29
N VAL A 118 -8.42 -0.38 -0.83
CA VAL A 118 -7.68 -1.25 -1.76
C VAL A 118 -6.52 -1.94 -1.04
N ASN A 119 -5.77 -1.21 -0.23
CA ASN A 119 -4.66 -1.79 0.52
C ASN A 119 -5.12 -2.82 1.56
N ILE A 120 -6.20 -2.55 2.29
CA ILE A 120 -6.78 -3.53 3.23
C ILE A 120 -7.19 -4.80 2.48
N ILE A 121 -7.87 -4.68 1.34
CA ILE A 121 -8.29 -5.82 0.53
C ILE A 121 -7.07 -6.61 0.04
N LEU A 122 -6.06 -5.93 -0.49
CA LEU A 122 -4.83 -6.59 -0.95
C LEU A 122 -4.11 -7.30 0.18
N ALA A 123 -4.03 -6.69 1.37
CA ALA A 123 -3.47 -7.36 2.53
C ALA A 123 -4.19 -8.68 2.81
N LEU A 124 -5.53 -8.66 2.88
CA LEU A 124 -6.33 -9.86 3.12
C LEU A 124 -6.17 -10.92 2.01
N VAL A 125 -6.11 -10.49 0.73
CA VAL A 125 -5.86 -11.39 -0.41
C VAL A 125 -4.51 -12.07 -0.27
N PHE A 126 -3.45 -11.31 0.01
CA PHE A 126 -2.11 -11.86 0.22
C PHE A 126 -2.07 -12.81 1.42
N LEU A 127 -2.73 -12.47 2.53
CA LEU A 127 -2.83 -13.37 3.69
C LEU A 127 -3.55 -14.67 3.34
N GLY A 128 -4.64 -14.61 2.56
CA GLY A 128 -5.37 -15.78 2.10
C GLY A 128 -4.51 -16.70 1.23
N ILE A 129 -3.73 -16.14 0.30
CA ILE A 129 -2.80 -16.91 -0.54
C ILE A 129 -1.67 -17.51 0.31
N ALA A 130 -1.09 -16.74 1.24
CA ALA A 130 -0.06 -17.22 2.14
C ALA A 130 -0.56 -18.41 2.98
N THR A 131 -1.78 -18.31 3.50
CA THR A 131 -2.44 -19.38 4.27
C THR A 131 -2.65 -20.64 3.43
N ALA A 132 -3.14 -20.48 2.19
CA ALA A 132 -3.42 -21.61 1.31
C ALA A 132 -2.14 -22.38 0.92
N VAL A 133 -1.02 -21.68 0.75
CA VAL A 133 0.25 -22.28 0.31
C VAL A 133 1.08 -22.83 1.47
N TYR A 134 0.89 -22.31 2.68
CA TYR A 134 1.70 -22.65 3.87
C TYR A 134 1.93 -24.15 4.13
N PRO A 135 0.93 -25.05 4.03
CA PRO A 135 1.16 -26.49 4.26
C PRO A 135 2.20 -27.10 3.29
N SER A 136 2.29 -26.56 2.07
CA SER A 136 3.24 -26.97 1.04
C SER A 136 4.52 -26.14 1.00
N ALA A 137 4.60 -25.07 1.79
CA ALA A 137 5.77 -24.21 1.85
C ALA A 137 7.00 -24.94 2.45
N PHE A 138 6.83 -26.13 3.02
CA PHE A 138 7.95 -26.96 3.51
C PHE A 138 8.42 -28.03 2.52
N THR A 139 7.74 -28.18 1.38
CA THR A 139 7.97 -29.29 0.45
C THR A 139 8.31 -28.84 -0.99
N SER A 140 8.12 -27.57 -1.32
CA SER A 140 8.35 -27.03 -2.67
C SER A 140 8.97 -25.63 -2.61
N GLU A 141 10.09 -25.43 -3.32
CA GLU A 141 10.74 -24.12 -3.45
C GLU A 141 9.79 -23.04 -4.01
N THR A 142 8.93 -23.42 -4.94
CA THR A 142 7.91 -22.53 -5.50
C THR A 142 6.92 -22.08 -4.44
N SER A 143 6.48 -23.00 -3.58
CA SER A 143 5.56 -22.69 -2.48
C SER A 143 6.20 -21.78 -1.43
N VAL A 144 7.50 -21.99 -1.13
CA VAL A 144 8.30 -21.08 -0.28
C VAL A 144 8.28 -19.66 -0.87
N LEU A 145 8.59 -19.53 -2.16
CA LEU A 145 8.68 -18.21 -2.80
C LEU A 145 7.32 -17.49 -2.80
N ILE A 146 6.24 -18.18 -3.16
CA ILE A 146 4.88 -17.62 -3.13
C ILE A 146 4.51 -17.17 -1.71
N TYR A 147 4.81 -18.00 -0.72
CA TYR A 147 4.56 -17.68 0.68
C TYR A 147 5.32 -16.43 1.14
N ILE A 148 6.60 -16.29 0.79
CA ILE A 148 7.41 -15.10 1.13
C ILE A 148 6.85 -13.85 0.45
N ILE A 149 6.52 -13.93 -0.85
CA ILE A 149 5.92 -12.80 -1.59
C ILE A 149 4.60 -12.37 -0.95
N CYS A 150 3.73 -13.32 -0.62
CA CYS A 150 2.43 -13.02 -0.02
C CYS A 150 2.59 -12.51 1.41
N SER A 151 3.56 -13.01 2.18
CA SER A 151 3.86 -12.49 3.51
C SER A 151 4.33 -11.04 3.46
N ALA A 152 5.24 -10.72 2.54
CA ALA A 152 5.67 -9.34 2.30
C ALA A 152 4.50 -8.46 1.82
N GLY A 153 3.69 -8.97 0.89
CA GLY A 153 2.50 -8.30 0.36
C GLY A 153 1.50 -7.93 1.45
N TYR A 154 1.19 -8.84 2.37
CA TYR A 154 0.33 -8.57 3.52
C TYR A 154 0.90 -7.46 4.43
N SER A 155 2.16 -7.59 4.82
CA SER A 155 2.81 -6.65 5.75
C SER A 155 2.91 -5.24 5.16
N ILE A 156 3.29 -5.13 3.89
CA ILE A 156 3.43 -3.85 3.20
C ILE A 156 2.05 -3.19 3.00
N ASN A 157 1.06 -3.93 2.52
CA ASN A 157 -0.26 -3.36 2.24
C ASN A 157 -1.00 -2.95 3.51
N SER A 158 -0.93 -3.75 4.58
CA SER A 158 -1.50 -3.36 5.88
C SER A 158 -0.84 -2.08 6.40
N PHE A 159 0.50 -2.01 6.37
CA PHE A 159 1.24 -0.82 6.78
C PHE A 159 0.87 0.43 5.95
N LEU A 160 0.83 0.31 4.61
CA LEU A 160 0.43 1.41 3.73
C LEU A 160 -1.01 1.88 4.00
N ALA A 161 -1.92 0.96 4.36
CA ALA A 161 -3.29 1.33 4.75
C ALA A 161 -3.29 2.18 6.02
N VAL A 162 -2.56 1.76 7.07
CA VAL A 162 -2.43 2.54 8.31
C VAL A 162 -1.81 3.90 8.03
N PHE A 163 -0.69 3.93 7.30
CA PHE A 163 0.03 5.15 7.00
C PHE A 163 -0.86 6.19 6.30
N ASN A 164 -1.60 5.79 5.26
CA ASN A 164 -2.50 6.70 4.55
C ASN A 164 -3.73 7.10 5.36
N LEU A 165 -4.16 6.29 6.34
CA LEU A 165 -5.28 6.62 7.23
C LEU A 165 -4.89 7.51 8.42
N LEU A 166 -3.61 7.85 8.61
CA LEU A 166 -3.24 8.82 9.64
C LEU A 166 -3.85 10.20 9.32
N PRO A 167 -4.54 10.86 10.28
CA PRO A 167 -5.22 12.13 10.05
C PRO A 167 -4.24 13.31 10.15
N ILE A 168 -3.17 13.26 9.34
CA ILE A 168 -2.07 14.22 9.37
C ILE A 168 -1.87 14.82 7.99
N GLY A 169 -1.93 16.15 7.92
CA GLY A 169 -1.62 16.91 6.70
C GLY A 169 -2.40 16.42 5.48
N ASN A 170 -1.68 16.11 4.40
CA ASN A 170 -2.26 15.76 3.11
C ASN A 170 -2.55 14.27 2.91
N LEU A 171 -2.40 13.42 3.93
CA LEU A 171 -2.80 12.01 3.86
C LEU A 171 -4.31 11.86 3.69
N ASP A 172 -4.74 10.68 3.22
CA ASP A 172 -6.15 10.37 2.98
C ASP A 172 -7.00 10.42 4.24
N GLY A 173 -6.44 9.90 5.33
CA GLY A 173 -7.07 9.82 6.65
C GLY A 173 -7.62 11.16 7.11
N SER A 174 -6.94 12.27 6.81
CA SER A 174 -7.41 13.62 7.14
C SER A 174 -8.77 13.94 6.49
N LYS A 175 -9.00 13.52 5.25
CA LYS A 175 -10.24 13.78 4.51
C LYS A 175 -11.34 12.84 4.96
N VAL A 176 -11.00 11.57 5.20
CA VAL A 176 -11.95 10.58 5.73
C VAL A 176 -12.41 10.99 7.12
N PHE A 177 -11.50 11.47 7.97
CA PHE A 177 -11.81 11.96 9.32
C PHE A 177 -12.77 13.15 9.28
N THR A 178 -12.48 14.16 8.45
CA THR A 178 -13.35 15.34 8.28
C THR A 178 -14.73 14.97 7.73
N TRP A 179 -14.79 14.03 6.79
CA TRP A 179 -16.04 13.56 6.23
C TRP A 179 -16.88 12.77 7.24
N ASN A 180 -16.30 11.72 7.83
CA ASN A 180 -17.00 10.81 8.72
C ASN A 180 -16.03 10.10 9.67
N ILE A 181 -15.98 10.57 10.91
CA ILE A 181 -15.12 10.00 11.96
C ILE A 181 -15.42 8.52 12.25
N GLY A 182 -16.68 8.08 12.14
CA GLY A 182 -17.05 6.69 12.39
C GLY A 182 -16.47 5.73 11.33
N ILE A 183 -16.53 6.14 10.06
CA ILE A 183 -15.90 5.40 8.96
C ILE A 183 -14.38 5.41 9.12
N TRP A 184 -13.79 6.55 9.48
CA TRP A 184 -12.35 6.65 9.75
C TRP A 184 -11.90 5.71 10.88
N ILE A 185 -12.61 5.70 12.03
CA ILE A 185 -12.32 4.81 13.16
C ILE A 185 -12.39 3.34 12.72
N ALA A 186 -13.42 2.96 11.96
CA ALA A 186 -13.57 1.59 11.51
C ALA A 186 -12.40 1.16 10.60
N THR A 187 -12.02 1.99 9.63
CA THR A 187 -10.95 1.63 8.69
C THR A 187 -9.56 1.68 9.31
N ILE A 188 -9.26 2.67 10.16
CA ILE A 188 -7.97 2.72 10.87
C ILE A 188 -7.84 1.57 11.88
N ALA A 189 -8.93 1.17 12.54
CA ALA A 189 -8.92 0.01 13.44
C ALA A 189 -8.65 -1.28 12.68
N ILE A 190 -9.32 -1.51 11.55
CA ILE A 190 -9.06 -2.70 10.70
C ILE A 190 -7.60 -2.69 10.22
N ALA A 191 -7.14 -1.60 9.61
CA ALA A 191 -5.77 -1.50 9.13
C ALA A 191 -4.75 -1.69 10.27
N GLY A 192 -5.01 -1.06 11.42
CA GLY A 192 -4.17 -1.13 12.62
C GLY A 192 -4.08 -2.54 13.19
N ILE A 193 -5.18 -3.30 13.23
CA ILE A 193 -5.18 -4.69 13.66
C ILE A 193 -4.34 -5.54 12.71
N LEU A 194 -4.49 -5.37 11.39
CA LEU A 194 -3.70 -6.13 10.41
C LEU A 194 -2.20 -5.82 10.54
N THR A 195 -1.83 -4.54 10.65
CA THR A 195 -0.42 -4.15 10.84
C THR A 195 0.14 -4.61 12.18
N ALA A 196 -0.64 -4.49 13.27
CA ALA A 196 -0.21 -4.95 14.59
C ALA A 196 -0.02 -6.48 14.61
N ALA A 197 -0.93 -7.24 14.00
CA ALA A 197 -0.78 -8.69 13.86
C ALA A 197 0.47 -9.07 13.06
N SER A 198 0.73 -8.37 11.94
CA SER A 198 1.95 -8.52 11.15
C SER A 198 3.22 -8.29 11.99
N MET A 199 3.25 -7.23 12.81
CA MET A 199 4.44 -6.85 13.59
C MET A 199 4.66 -7.67 14.86
N THR A 200 3.59 -8.18 15.48
CA THR A 200 3.68 -8.87 16.79
C THR A 200 3.76 -10.38 16.65
N ILE A 201 2.84 -10.97 15.88
CA ILE A 201 2.72 -12.42 15.72
C ILE A 201 3.48 -12.89 14.47
N GLY A 202 3.65 -12.01 13.48
CA GLY A 202 4.21 -12.35 12.18
C GLY A 202 3.19 -13.08 11.30
N VAL A 203 3.38 -13.01 9.98
CA VAL A 203 2.47 -13.68 9.02
C VAL A 203 2.41 -15.18 9.27
N GLU A 204 3.53 -15.78 9.62
CA GLU A 204 3.58 -17.21 9.95
C GLU A 204 2.70 -17.55 11.15
N GLY A 205 2.77 -16.78 12.24
CA GLY A 205 1.94 -17.06 13.41
C GLY A 205 0.45 -16.82 13.13
N ILE A 206 0.11 -15.82 12.32
CA ILE A 206 -1.29 -15.60 11.86
C ILE A 206 -1.78 -16.82 11.08
N VAL A 207 -0.99 -17.29 10.11
CA VAL A 207 -1.35 -18.45 9.28
C VAL A 207 -1.50 -19.71 10.12
N ARG A 208 -0.59 -19.95 11.07
CA ARG A 208 -0.69 -21.10 12.00
C ARG A 208 -1.98 -21.05 12.81
N LEU A 209 -2.33 -19.88 13.34
CA LEU A 209 -3.57 -19.67 14.09
C LEU A 209 -4.82 -19.91 13.23
N ILE A 210 -4.82 -19.48 11.97
CA ILE A 210 -5.93 -19.73 11.03
C ILE A 210 -6.07 -21.23 10.72
N LEU A 211 -4.96 -21.95 10.56
CA LEU A 211 -4.96 -23.37 10.22
C LEU A 211 -5.16 -24.29 11.44
N GLY A 212 -5.13 -23.75 12.66
CA GLY A 212 -5.32 -24.50 13.90
C GLY A 212 -4.10 -25.30 14.35
N PHE A 213 -2.89 -24.83 14.01
CA PHE A 213 -1.63 -25.36 14.53
C PHE A 213 -1.27 -24.79 15.91
#